data_AF-A0A0A2J2K3-F1
#
_entry.id   AF-A0A0A2J2K3-F1
#
_cell.length_a   1.000
_cell.length_b   1.000
_cell.length_c   1.000
_cell.angle_alpha   90.00
_cell.angle_beta   90.00
_cell.angle_gamma   90.00
#
_symmetry.space_group_name_H-M   'P 1'
#
loop_
_entity.id
_entity.type
_entity.pdbx_description
1 polymer ?
#
loop_
_entity_poly.entity_id
_entity_poly.type
_entity_poly.pdbx_seq_one_letter_code
_entity_poly.pdbx_strand_id
1 'polypeptide(L)'
;MAESTARESLPLGPPTGPPIGPATQPLVVFVARGAPNPTHVDLGQLKYYLRPALMELQETFERTYGNLEGRSHCYCPLIHKSITPLEPDCDSFQCLTDMLMYGRTHGRDIMFVLNHWDSITSDGPTFANIFKDFTDVKVTIRVYGTISVDHVSEFHDIDAHRVSAHYQGLIRLEEEYVIDDALRYVVRVEEVRGVRIGVEESIGLMMELTGQPENELRERVLWML
;
A
#
# COMPACT_ATOMS: atom_id res chain seq x y z
N MET A 1 30.93 -25.58 -7.46
CA MET A 1 31.10 -24.88 -6.18
C MET A 1 29.76 -24.23 -5.88
N ALA A 2 29.10 -24.64 -4.80
CA ALA A 2 27.81 -24.10 -4.39
C ALA A 2 28.06 -22.87 -3.53
N GLU A 3 27.82 -21.68 -4.07
CA GLU A 3 27.80 -20.46 -3.27
C GLU A 3 26.57 -20.49 -2.37
N SER A 4 26.84 -20.58 -1.08
CA SER A 4 25.89 -20.46 0.01
C SER A 4 25.33 -19.04 0.02
N THR A 5 24.22 -18.80 -0.67
CA THR A 5 23.36 -17.64 -0.41
C THR A 5 22.70 -17.86 0.96
N ALA A 6 23.39 -17.46 2.03
CA ALA A 6 22.71 -17.12 3.27
C ALA A 6 21.72 -16.02 2.87
N ARG A 7 20.42 -16.37 2.79
CA ARG A 7 19.35 -15.44 2.46
C ARG A 7 19.38 -14.35 3.52
N GLU A 8 19.96 -13.19 3.19
CA GLU A 8 19.89 -12.01 4.04
C GLU A 8 18.43 -11.80 4.41
N SER A 9 18.18 -11.68 5.71
CA SER A 9 16.84 -11.38 6.21
C SER A 9 16.44 -10.01 5.66
N LEU A 10 15.34 -9.95 4.91
CA LEU A 10 14.77 -8.69 4.44
C LEU A 10 14.64 -7.71 5.62
N PRO A 11 15.17 -6.48 5.52
CA PRO A 11 15.04 -5.48 6.57
C PRO A 11 13.58 -5.05 6.72
N LEU A 12 12.87 -5.72 7.63
CA LEU A 12 11.50 -5.39 7.99
C LEU A 12 11.51 -4.19 8.94
N GLY A 13 10.73 -3.16 8.63
CA GLY A 13 10.70 -1.95 9.44
C GLY A 13 11.77 -0.92 9.07
N PRO A 14 11.82 0.22 9.77
CA PRO A 14 12.76 1.29 9.45
C PRO A 14 14.22 0.82 9.59
N PRO A 15 15.15 1.33 8.76
CA PRO A 15 16.57 1.01 8.89
C PRO A 15 17.13 1.35 10.26
N THR A 16 18.10 0.57 10.73
CA THR A 16 18.87 0.92 11.93
C THR A 16 19.95 1.96 11.60
N GLY A 17 19.84 3.13 12.23
CA GLY A 17 20.80 4.23 12.05
C GLY A 17 20.48 5.15 10.88
N PRO A 18 21.38 6.11 10.56
CA PRO A 18 21.11 7.13 9.56
C PRO A 18 20.99 6.53 8.14
N PRO A 19 20.21 7.16 7.25
CA PRO A 19 20.00 6.66 5.90
C PRO A 19 21.30 6.69 5.09
N ILE A 20 21.59 5.57 4.42
CA ILE A 20 22.69 5.40 3.50
C ILE A 20 22.22 5.85 2.11
N GLY A 21 23.07 6.57 1.39
CA GLY A 21 22.81 7.06 0.04
C GLY A 21 22.65 8.58 -0.04
N PRO A 22 22.41 9.12 -1.26
CA PRO A 22 22.33 10.56 -1.49
C PRO A 22 21.23 11.22 -0.67
N ALA A 23 21.50 12.36 -0.03
CA ALA A 23 20.51 13.12 0.75
C ALA A 23 19.25 13.51 -0.03
N THR A 24 19.39 13.65 -1.36
CA THR A 24 18.33 14.06 -2.28
C THR A 24 17.38 12.92 -2.67
N GLN A 25 17.65 11.69 -2.25
CA GLN A 25 16.83 10.52 -2.58
C GLN A 25 15.99 10.10 -1.39
N PRO A 26 14.73 9.69 -1.61
CA PRO A 26 13.86 9.24 -0.55
C PRO A 26 14.31 7.87 -0.01
N LEU A 27 13.90 7.55 1.22
CA LEU A 27 13.88 6.17 1.69
C LEU A 27 12.80 5.42 0.91
N VAL A 28 13.21 4.36 0.20
CA VAL A 28 12.27 3.50 -0.54
C VAL A 28 11.75 2.42 0.40
N VAL A 29 10.43 2.37 0.57
CA VAL A 29 9.74 1.42 1.44
C VAL A 29 8.81 0.57 0.58
N PHE A 30 9.13 -0.72 0.42
CA PHE A 30 8.25 -1.65 -0.28
C PHE A 30 7.16 -2.17 0.64
N VAL A 31 5.91 -2.03 0.21
CA VAL A 31 4.74 -2.41 1.02
C VAL A 31 3.94 -3.47 0.30
N ALA A 32 3.54 -4.48 1.07
CA ALA A 32 2.59 -5.49 0.65
C ALA A 32 1.61 -5.72 1.80
N ARG A 33 0.34 -5.97 1.45
CA ARG A 33 -0.70 -6.25 2.43
C ARG A 33 -1.22 -7.67 2.28
N GLY A 34 -1.33 -8.37 3.40
CA GLY A 34 -2.05 -9.64 3.52
C GLY A 34 -3.29 -9.46 4.39
N ALA A 35 -4.34 -10.22 4.09
CA ALA A 35 -5.48 -10.32 5.00
C ALA A 35 -5.11 -11.20 6.22
N PRO A 36 -5.62 -10.90 7.41
CA PRO A 36 -5.48 -11.78 8.56
C PRO A 36 -6.12 -13.15 8.27
N ASN A 37 -5.48 -14.24 8.70
CA ASN A 37 -6.01 -15.59 8.53
C ASN A 37 -7.05 -15.89 9.64
N PRO A 38 -8.19 -16.55 9.33
CA PRO A 38 -9.15 -16.97 10.35
C PRO A 38 -8.57 -17.98 11.36
N THR A 39 -7.51 -18.69 10.98
CA THR A 39 -6.78 -19.60 11.87
C THR A 39 -5.72 -18.83 12.66
N HIS A 40 -5.45 -19.24 13.90
CA HIS A 40 -4.42 -18.62 14.75
C HIS A 40 -3.01 -18.89 14.19
N VAL A 41 -2.63 -18.12 13.17
CA VAL A 41 -1.30 -18.11 12.56
C VAL A 41 -0.52 -16.96 13.19
N ASP A 42 0.74 -17.22 13.56
CA ASP A 42 1.62 -16.19 14.11
C ASP A 42 1.78 -15.00 13.14
N LEU A 43 1.76 -13.78 13.66
CA LEU A 43 1.86 -12.55 12.87
C LEU A 43 3.17 -12.49 12.07
N GLY A 44 4.29 -12.94 12.65
CA GLY A 44 5.58 -13.01 11.97
C GLY A 44 5.56 -13.97 10.78
N GLN A 45 4.85 -15.09 10.92
CA GLN A 45 4.64 -16.04 9.83
C GLN A 45 3.77 -15.44 8.70
N LEU A 46 2.71 -14.70 9.03
CA LEU A 46 1.90 -13.99 8.04
C LEU A 46 2.72 -12.95 7.26
N LYS A 47 3.53 -12.16 7.96
CA LYS A 47 4.46 -11.21 7.32
C LYS A 47 5.49 -11.92 6.44
N TYR A 48 5.98 -13.09 6.86
CA TYR A 48 6.90 -13.89 6.07
C TYR A 48 6.29 -14.34 4.73
N TYR A 49 4.99 -14.63 4.68
CA TYR A 49 4.31 -15.02 3.44
C TYR A 49 4.21 -13.88 2.41
N LEU A 50 4.38 -12.62 2.83
CA LEU A 50 4.38 -11.48 1.92
C LEU A 50 5.73 -11.23 1.24
N ARG A 51 6.79 -11.91 1.68
CA ARG A 51 8.15 -11.72 1.13
C ARG A 51 8.25 -11.92 -0.38
N PRO A 52 7.65 -12.95 -1.00
CA PRO A 52 7.73 -13.12 -2.45
C PRO A 52 7.16 -11.92 -3.20
N ALA A 53 5.98 -11.42 -2.79
CA ALA A 53 5.36 -10.25 -3.41
C ALA A 53 6.19 -8.97 -3.24
N LEU A 54 6.82 -8.80 -2.08
CA LEU A 54 7.72 -7.69 -1.82
C LEU A 54 9.00 -7.74 -2.68
N MET A 55 9.59 -8.93 -2.85
CA MET A 55 10.78 -9.11 -3.69
C MET A 55 10.44 -8.88 -5.17
N GLU A 56 9.30 -9.38 -5.64
CA GLU A 56 8.83 -9.13 -7.01
C GLU A 56 8.59 -7.64 -7.29
N LEU A 57 8.04 -6.92 -6.30
CA LEU A 57 7.84 -5.47 -6.39
C LEU A 57 9.17 -4.72 -6.43
N GLN A 58 10.15 -5.12 -5.61
CA GLN A 58 11.51 -4.57 -5.66
C GLN A 58 12.14 -4.82 -7.03
N GLU A 59 12.13 -6.05 -7.54
CA GLU A 59 12.70 -6.37 -8.85
C GLU A 59 12.06 -5.52 -9.96
N THR A 60 10.74 -5.35 -9.92
CA THR A 60 10.00 -4.52 -10.89
C THR A 60 10.41 -3.06 -10.80
N PHE A 61 10.58 -2.54 -9.59
CA PHE A 61 11.09 -1.19 -9.35
C PHE A 61 12.51 -1.03 -9.90
N GLU A 62 13.43 -1.95 -9.59
CA GLU A 62 14.83 -1.86 -10.01
C GLU A 62 15.00 -1.99 -11.53
N ARG A 63 14.16 -2.80 -12.20
CA ARG A 63 14.12 -2.86 -13.67
C ARG A 63 13.74 -1.52 -14.30
N THR A 64 12.92 -0.73 -13.61
CA THR A 64 12.40 0.54 -14.13
C THR A 64 13.31 1.73 -13.77
N TYR A 65 13.83 1.76 -12.54
CA TYR A 65 14.52 2.92 -11.96
C TYR A 65 16.01 2.68 -11.65
N GLY A 66 16.51 1.47 -11.87
CA GLY A 66 17.87 1.06 -11.56
C GLY A 66 18.04 0.48 -10.16
N ASN A 67 19.23 -0.09 -9.92
CA ASN A 67 19.59 -0.81 -8.70
C ASN A 67 19.57 0.09 -7.45
N LEU A 68 19.12 -0.45 -6.32
CA LEU A 68 19.12 0.18 -5.00
C LEU A 68 20.44 0.02 -4.21
N GLU A 69 21.46 -0.61 -4.80
CA GLU A 69 22.77 -0.78 -4.18
C GLU A 69 23.35 0.55 -3.66
N GLY A 70 23.84 0.54 -2.41
CA GLY A 70 24.34 1.73 -1.73
C GLY A 70 23.27 2.72 -1.27
N ARG A 71 21.99 2.32 -1.24
CA ARG A 71 20.87 3.12 -0.74
C ARG A 71 20.07 2.36 0.32
N SER A 72 19.66 3.07 1.35
CA SER A 72 18.70 2.53 2.32
C SER A 72 17.35 2.28 1.64
N HIS A 73 16.88 1.06 1.76
CA HIS A 73 15.51 0.65 1.45
C HIS A 73 15.06 -0.37 2.49
N CYS A 74 13.75 -0.52 2.65
CA CYS A 74 13.19 -1.46 3.61
C CYS A 74 11.83 -1.98 3.19
N TYR A 75 11.29 -2.90 3.98
CA TYR A 75 10.04 -3.60 3.73
C TYR A 75 9.05 -3.36 4.86
N CYS A 76 7.80 -3.06 4.52
CA CYS A 76 6.70 -2.94 5.46
C CYS A 76 5.56 -3.90 5.06
N PRO A 77 5.64 -5.19 5.45
CA PRO A 77 4.54 -6.13 5.30
C PRO A 77 3.42 -5.78 6.28
N LEU A 78 2.22 -5.53 5.77
CA LEU A 78 1.03 -5.17 6.55
C LEU A 78 0.07 -6.36 6.61
N ILE A 79 -0.50 -6.62 7.78
CA ILE A 79 -1.55 -7.62 7.97
C ILE A 79 -2.82 -6.91 8.39
N HIS A 80 -3.73 -6.71 7.43
CA HIS A 80 -4.93 -5.93 7.62
C HIS A 80 -6.01 -6.31 6.60
N LYS A 81 -7.27 -6.35 7.04
CA LYS A 81 -8.40 -6.61 6.15
C LYS A 81 -8.74 -5.34 5.37
N SER A 82 -8.78 -5.47 4.05
CA SER A 82 -8.85 -4.33 3.14
C SER A 82 -9.96 -3.33 3.45
N ILE A 83 -11.16 -3.79 3.74
CA ILE A 83 -12.37 -2.96 3.91
C ILE A 83 -12.58 -2.42 5.34
N THR A 84 -11.73 -2.78 6.30
CA THR A 84 -11.88 -2.32 7.67
C THR A 84 -10.98 -1.11 7.94
N PRO A 85 -11.33 -0.20 8.86
CA PRO A 85 -10.40 0.80 9.36
C PRO A 85 -9.11 0.17 9.88
N LEU A 86 -7.97 0.86 9.75
CA LEU A 86 -6.72 0.41 10.38
C LEU A 86 -6.69 0.99 11.80
N GLU A 87 -6.72 0.12 12.81
CA GLU A 87 -6.72 0.58 14.19
C GLU A 87 -5.38 1.28 14.52
N PRO A 88 -5.39 2.44 15.22
CA PRO A 88 -4.17 3.21 15.48
C PRO A 88 -3.09 2.47 16.28
N ASP A 89 -3.48 1.48 17.08
CA ASP A 89 -2.61 0.65 17.91
C ASP A 89 -2.21 -0.67 17.24
N CYS A 90 -2.66 -0.94 16.01
CA CYS A 90 -2.28 -2.16 15.32
C CYS A 90 -0.87 -2.08 14.75
N ASP A 91 -0.23 -3.25 14.65
CA ASP A 91 1.14 -3.41 14.14
C ASP A 91 1.35 -2.81 12.73
N SER A 92 0.32 -2.86 11.88
CA SER A 92 0.39 -2.30 10.53
C SER A 92 0.36 -0.77 10.53
N PHE A 93 -0.44 -0.15 11.39
CA PHE A 93 -0.43 1.31 11.58
C PHE A 93 0.92 1.74 12.12
N GLN A 94 1.43 1.04 13.14
CA GLN A 94 2.72 1.32 13.74
C GLN A 94 3.87 1.19 12.73
N CYS A 95 3.90 0.14 11.90
CA CYS A 95 4.92 -0.03 10.85
C CYS A 95 4.96 1.18 9.90
N LEU A 96 3.81 1.68 9.48
CA LEU A 96 3.73 2.84 8.59
C LEU A 96 4.22 4.11 9.28
N THR A 97 3.76 4.38 10.51
CA THR A 97 4.16 5.57 11.25
C THR A 97 5.62 5.54 11.68
N ASP A 98 6.20 4.38 11.94
CA ASP A 98 7.62 4.23 12.27
C ASP A 98 8.52 4.64 11.08
N MET A 99 8.10 4.34 9.84
CA MET A 99 8.80 4.81 8.63
C MET A 99 8.72 6.32 8.47
N LEU A 100 7.55 6.91 8.76
CA LEU A 100 7.35 8.36 8.70
C LEU A 100 8.17 9.07 9.79
N MET A 101 8.19 8.51 11.00
CA MET A 101 9.03 8.99 12.11
C MET A 101 10.51 8.90 11.77
N TYR A 102 10.95 7.83 11.10
CA TYR A 102 12.31 7.72 10.58
C TYR A 102 12.63 8.85 9.59
N GLY A 103 11.72 9.08 8.64
CA GLY A 103 11.80 10.17 7.67
C GLY A 103 11.99 11.53 8.34
N ARG A 104 11.10 11.86 9.29
CA ARG A 104 11.19 13.08 10.11
C ARG A 104 12.53 13.18 10.85
N THR A 105 12.91 12.13 11.56
CA THR A 105 14.10 12.12 12.44
C THR A 105 15.38 12.40 11.66
N HIS A 106 15.47 11.90 10.43
CA HIS A 106 16.66 12.02 9.59
C HIS A 106 16.54 13.04 8.46
N GLY A 107 15.46 13.85 8.43
CA GLY A 107 15.22 14.83 7.37
C GLY A 107 15.17 14.17 5.99
N ARG A 108 14.49 13.03 5.89
CA ARG A 108 14.48 12.15 4.73
C ARG A 108 13.06 12.02 4.17
N ASP A 109 12.92 12.28 2.88
CA ASP A 109 11.68 12.01 2.13
C ASP A 109 11.37 10.51 2.16
N ILE A 110 10.09 10.15 2.14
CA ILE A 110 9.62 8.77 2.15
C ILE A 110 8.93 8.45 0.83
N MET A 111 9.26 7.28 0.24
CA MET A 111 8.57 6.74 -0.92
C MET A 111 8.03 5.35 -0.57
N PHE A 112 6.71 5.23 -0.43
CA PHE A 112 6.05 3.93 -0.33
C PHE A 112 5.81 3.38 -1.73
N VAL A 113 6.36 2.21 -2.03
CA VAL A 113 6.17 1.50 -3.31
C VAL A 113 5.17 0.38 -3.10
N LEU A 114 4.08 0.37 -3.87
CA LEU A 114 2.96 -0.56 -3.74
C LEU A 114 2.71 -1.30 -5.06
N ASN A 115 2.31 -2.58 -4.99
CA ASN A 115 1.86 -3.34 -6.17
C ASN A 115 0.40 -3.02 -6.56
N HIS A 116 -0.36 -2.39 -5.65
CA HIS A 116 -1.73 -1.91 -5.85
C HIS A 116 -2.03 -0.74 -4.90
N TRP A 117 -2.95 0.16 -5.29
CA TRP A 117 -3.30 1.36 -4.49
C TRP A 117 -3.76 1.04 -3.07
N ASP A 118 -4.51 -0.05 -2.90
CA ASP A 118 -5.07 -0.43 -1.61
C ASP A 118 -4.08 -1.15 -0.70
N SER A 119 -2.77 -1.21 -1.02
CA SER A 119 -1.77 -1.94 -0.24
C SER A 119 -1.44 -1.31 1.12
N ILE A 120 -1.85 -0.08 1.40
CA ILE A 120 -1.68 0.57 2.72
C ILE A 120 -2.96 0.40 3.55
N THR A 121 -4.03 1.03 3.09
CA THR A 121 -5.38 0.88 3.62
C THR A 121 -6.35 1.19 2.48
N SER A 122 -7.57 0.70 2.58
CA SER A 122 -8.63 1.17 1.72
C SER A 122 -9.40 2.31 2.41
N ASP A 123 -9.58 2.30 3.73
CA ASP A 123 -10.34 3.34 4.44
C ASP A 123 -9.70 4.75 4.33
N GLY A 124 -10.43 5.71 3.75
CA GLY A 124 -9.96 7.08 3.51
C GLY A 124 -9.67 7.87 4.80
N PRO A 125 -10.54 7.85 5.83
CA PRO A 125 -10.26 8.45 7.12
C PRO A 125 -8.98 7.90 7.77
N THR A 126 -8.78 6.59 7.73
CA THR A 126 -7.55 5.96 8.21
C THR A 126 -6.34 6.39 7.40
N PHE A 127 -6.44 6.40 6.08
CA PHE A 127 -5.37 6.87 5.20
C PHE A 127 -4.94 8.28 5.60
N ALA A 128 -5.90 9.19 5.74
CA ALA A 128 -5.63 10.56 6.15
C ALA A 128 -5.00 10.61 7.56
N ASN A 129 -5.46 9.75 8.47
CA ASN A 129 -4.96 9.67 9.84
C ASN A 129 -3.49 9.22 9.92
N ILE A 130 -3.00 8.39 9.00
CA ILE A 130 -1.59 7.97 8.95
C ILE A 130 -0.67 9.16 8.68
N PHE A 131 -1.07 10.07 7.79
CA PHE A 131 -0.21 11.16 7.32
C PHE A 131 -0.47 12.51 7.99
N LYS A 132 -1.59 12.69 8.69
CA LYS A 132 -2.03 13.99 9.24
C LYS A 132 -0.97 14.66 10.11
N ASP A 133 -0.22 13.88 10.87
CA ASP A 133 0.75 14.41 11.83
C ASP A 133 2.13 14.60 11.17
N PHE A 134 2.32 14.21 9.91
CA PHE A 134 3.59 14.13 9.17
C PHE A 134 3.69 15.10 7.98
N THR A 135 3.05 16.27 8.09
CA THR A 135 3.06 17.28 7.02
C THR A 135 4.44 17.88 6.72
N ASP A 136 5.39 17.73 7.64
CA ASP A 136 6.79 18.13 7.53
C ASP A 136 7.67 17.12 6.76
N VAL A 137 7.16 15.91 6.49
CA VAL A 137 7.85 14.88 5.72
C VAL A 137 7.24 14.81 4.34
N LYS A 138 8.04 14.90 3.27
CA LYS A 138 7.52 14.66 1.92
C LYS A 138 7.29 13.16 1.74
N VAL A 139 6.05 12.78 1.42
CA VAL A 139 5.65 11.38 1.26
C VAL A 139 5.09 11.15 -0.14
N THR A 140 5.79 10.34 -0.92
CA THR A 140 5.33 9.85 -2.22
C THR A 140 4.81 8.43 -2.08
N ILE A 141 3.64 8.14 -2.65
CA ILE A 141 3.14 6.78 -2.86
C ILE A 141 3.32 6.46 -4.34
N ARG A 142 4.24 5.55 -4.63
CA ARG A 142 4.49 5.03 -5.97
C ARG A 142 3.73 3.73 -6.14
N VAL A 143 2.70 3.73 -6.97
CA VAL A 143 1.88 2.54 -7.20
C VAL A 143 2.16 1.97 -8.57
N TYR A 144 2.53 0.69 -8.60
CA TYR A 144 2.50 -0.10 -9.83
C TYR A 144 1.06 -0.51 -10.11
N GLY A 145 0.52 -0.20 -11.28
CA GLY A 145 -0.87 -0.49 -11.59
C GLY A 145 -1.22 -0.19 -13.03
N THR A 146 -2.45 -0.49 -13.40
CA THR A 146 -2.96 -0.32 -14.76
C THR A 146 -4.05 0.74 -14.78
N ILE A 147 -3.89 1.80 -15.57
CA ILE A 147 -4.87 2.91 -15.70
C ILE A 147 -5.74 2.80 -16.95
N SER A 148 -5.20 2.20 -18.00
CA SER A 148 -5.74 2.32 -19.35
C SER A 148 -6.41 1.06 -19.86
N VAL A 149 -7.29 1.27 -20.85
CA VAL A 149 -7.91 0.23 -21.69
C VAL A 149 -6.86 -0.61 -22.41
N ASP A 150 -5.64 -0.08 -22.57
CA ASP A 150 -4.53 -0.75 -23.23
C ASP A 150 -3.79 -1.76 -22.32
N HIS A 151 -4.23 -1.89 -21.07
CA HIS A 151 -3.72 -2.85 -20.08
C HIS A 151 -2.21 -2.77 -19.79
N VAL A 152 -1.61 -1.60 -20.01
CA VAL A 152 -0.19 -1.38 -19.69
C VAL A 152 -0.06 -1.05 -18.20
N SER A 153 0.73 -1.86 -17.49
CA SER A 153 1.08 -1.61 -16.10
C SER A 153 2.31 -0.72 -16.01
N GLU A 154 2.21 0.37 -15.25
CA GLU A 154 3.32 1.30 -15.01
C GLU A 154 3.27 1.84 -13.58
N PHE A 155 4.30 2.61 -13.22
CA PHE A 155 4.40 3.23 -11.90
C PHE A 155 3.84 4.66 -11.92
N HIS A 156 3.00 4.97 -10.94
CA HIS A 156 2.40 6.29 -10.75
C HIS A 156 2.81 6.89 -9.41
N ASP A 157 3.34 8.11 -9.44
CA ASP A 157 3.77 8.85 -8.26
C ASP A 157 2.66 9.74 -7.73
N ILE A 158 2.26 9.50 -6.49
CA ILE A 158 1.12 10.15 -5.87
C ILE A 158 1.60 10.86 -4.60
N ASP A 159 1.20 12.11 -4.43
CA ASP A 159 1.46 12.84 -3.20
C ASP A 159 0.48 12.38 -2.11
N ALA A 160 0.99 11.75 -1.05
CA ALA A 160 0.16 11.22 0.02
C ALA A 160 -0.61 12.31 0.76
N HIS A 161 -0.05 13.52 0.89
CA HIS A 161 -0.68 14.63 1.57
C HIS A 161 -1.81 15.24 0.75
N ARG A 162 -1.67 15.27 -0.58
CA ARG A 162 -2.77 15.68 -1.47
C ARG A 162 -3.93 14.70 -1.40
N VAL A 163 -3.66 13.40 -1.42
CA VAL A 163 -4.71 12.39 -1.26
C VAL A 163 -5.35 12.46 0.13
N SER A 164 -4.55 12.65 1.18
CA SER A 164 -5.06 12.86 2.54
C SER A 164 -6.00 14.07 2.62
N ALA A 165 -5.60 15.21 2.02
CA ALA A 165 -6.45 16.40 1.94
C ALA A 165 -7.75 16.14 1.16
N HIS A 166 -7.70 15.33 0.10
CA HIS A 166 -8.89 14.91 -0.62
C HIS A 166 -9.84 14.09 0.26
N TYR A 167 -9.34 13.06 0.94
CA TYR A 167 -10.15 12.24 1.85
C TYR A 167 -10.73 13.00 3.04
N GLN A 168 -10.06 14.08 3.46
CA GLN A 168 -10.58 14.99 4.49
C GLN A 168 -11.61 16.01 3.94
N GLY A 169 -11.88 15.99 2.63
CA GLY A 169 -12.78 16.94 1.97
C GLY A 169 -12.22 18.37 1.87
N LEU A 170 -10.91 18.55 2.09
CA LEU A 170 -10.24 19.86 2.01
C LEU A 170 -9.99 20.29 0.56
N ILE A 171 -9.80 19.32 -0.34
CA ILE A 171 -9.71 19.53 -1.77
C ILE A 171 -10.63 18.54 -2.50
N ARG A 172 -11.14 18.95 -3.65
CA ARG A 172 -11.85 18.06 -4.59
C ARG A 172 -10.96 17.85 -5.78
N LEU A 173 -10.51 16.61 -5.97
CA LEU A 173 -9.62 16.30 -7.08
C LEU A 173 -10.31 16.57 -8.42
N GLU A 174 -11.63 16.37 -8.54
CA GLU A 174 -12.34 16.59 -9.81
C GLU A 174 -12.45 18.06 -10.24
N GLU A 175 -12.31 19.00 -9.30
CA GLU A 175 -12.45 20.44 -9.55
C GLU A 175 -11.11 21.11 -9.90
N GLU A 176 -10.00 20.38 -9.82
CA GLU A 176 -8.69 20.88 -10.24
C GLU A 176 -8.53 20.79 -11.77
N TYR A 177 -8.33 21.94 -12.42
CA TYR A 177 -8.12 22.03 -13.88
C TYR A 177 -6.90 21.27 -14.40
N VAL A 178 -5.96 20.88 -13.52
CA VAL A 178 -4.76 20.10 -13.83
C VAL A 178 -4.64 18.97 -12.81
N ILE A 179 -5.52 17.98 -12.91
CA ILE A 179 -5.31 16.70 -12.21
C ILE A 179 -4.17 15.99 -12.91
N ASP A 180 -3.06 15.78 -12.21
CA ASP A 180 -1.98 14.90 -12.66
C ASP A 180 -2.55 13.50 -12.95
N ASP A 181 -2.02 12.81 -13.96
CA ASP A 181 -2.48 11.48 -14.35
C ASP A 181 -2.38 10.48 -13.18
N ALA A 182 -1.44 10.69 -12.25
CA ALA A 182 -1.33 9.91 -11.03
C ALA A 182 -2.47 10.17 -10.00
N LEU A 183 -3.05 11.38 -9.96
CA LEU A 183 -4.22 11.65 -9.11
C LEU A 183 -5.53 11.19 -9.79
N ARG A 184 -5.59 11.21 -11.12
CA ARG A 184 -6.68 10.56 -11.87
C ARG A 184 -6.73 9.06 -11.62
N TYR A 185 -5.57 8.43 -11.42
CA TYR A 185 -5.50 7.03 -10.99
C TYR A 185 -6.27 6.79 -9.70
N VAL A 186 -6.05 7.64 -8.69
CA VAL A 186 -6.71 7.53 -7.38
C VAL A 186 -8.23 7.61 -7.54
N VAL A 187 -8.73 8.62 -8.24
CA VAL A 187 -10.17 8.81 -8.49
C VAL A 187 -10.79 7.60 -9.21
N ARG A 188 -10.16 7.11 -10.29
CA ARG A 188 -10.66 5.93 -11.01
C ARG A 188 -10.67 4.66 -10.15
N VAL A 189 -9.60 4.45 -9.37
CA VAL A 189 -9.53 3.30 -8.46
C VAL A 189 -10.61 3.41 -7.38
N GLU A 190 -10.91 4.61 -6.88
CA GLU A 190 -12.00 4.84 -5.93
C GLU A 190 -13.39 4.54 -6.51
N GLU A 191 -13.66 4.96 -7.75
CA GLU A 191 -14.91 4.63 -8.45
C GLU A 191 -15.12 3.12 -8.55
N VAL A 192 -14.08 2.38 -8.99
CA VAL A 192 -14.12 0.90 -9.08
C VAL A 192 -14.21 0.27 -7.69
N ARG A 193 -13.55 0.86 -6.69
CA ARG A 193 -13.55 0.35 -5.33
C ARG A 193 -14.92 0.50 -4.66
N GLY A 194 -15.65 1.59 -4.90
CA GLY A 194 -17.01 1.75 -4.38
C GLY A 194 -17.91 0.60 -4.84
N VAL A 195 -17.78 0.19 -6.11
CA VAL A 195 -18.45 -1.00 -6.64
C VAL A 195 -17.98 -2.27 -5.95
N ARG A 196 -16.66 -2.47 -5.79
CA ARG A 196 -16.10 -3.67 -5.14
C ARG A 196 -16.57 -3.82 -3.69
N ILE A 197 -16.54 -2.75 -2.90
CA ILE A 197 -17.01 -2.75 -1.50
C ILE A 197 -18.50 -3.07 -1.46
N GLY A 198 -19.31 -2.41 -2.29
CA GLY A 198 -20.75 -2.70 -2.37
C GLY A 198 -21.05 -4.16 -2.71
N VAL A 199 -20.24 -4.78 -3.58
CA VAL A 199 -20.32 -6.21 -3.90
C VAL A 199 -19.94 -7.09 -2.70
N GLU A 200 -18.80 -6.82 -2.05
CA GLU A 200 -18.32 -7.60 -0.89
C GLU A 200 -19.29 -7.51 0.31
N GLU A 201 -19.82 -6.33 0.62
CA GLU A 201 -20.84 -6.13 1.67
C GLU A 201 -22.14 -6.83 1.33
N SER A 202 -22.59 -6.77 0.07
CA SER A 202 -23.79 -7.46 -0.38
C SER A 202 -23.65 -8.97 -0.25
N ILE A 203 -22.48 -9.53 -0.61
CA ILE A 203 -22.19 -10.96 -0.46
C ILE A 203 -22.22 -11.35 1.02
N GLY A 204 -21.59 -10.57 1.90
CA GLY A 204 -21.63 -10.81 3.35
C GLY A 204 -23.06 -10.87 3.90
N LEU A 205 -23.88 -9.88 3.53
CA LEU A 205 -25.30 -9.84 3.90
C LEU A 205 -26.08 -11.05 3.34
N MET A 206 -25.80 -11.43 2.09
CA MET A 206 -26.42 -12.61 1.47
C MET A 206 -26.01 -13.91 2.17
N MET A 207 -24.76 -14.05 2.59
CA MET A 207 -24.32 -15.20 3.37
C MET A 207 -25.09 -15.29 4.69
N GLU A 208 -25.23 -14.17 5.42
CA GLU A 208 -25.98 -14.11 6.68
C GLU A 208 -27.46 -14.44 6.50
N LEU A 209 -28.08 -13.95 5.43
CA LEU A 209 -29.52 -14.13 5.18
C LEU A 209 -29.87 -15.49 4.56
N THR A 210 -28.98 -16.07 3.76
CA THR A 210 -29.27 -17.29 2.97
C THR A 210 -28.54 -18.52 3.45
N GLY A 211 -27.47 -18.37 4.24
CA GLY A 211 -26.57 -19.45 4.64
C GLY A 211 -25.77 -20.06 3.49
N GLN A 212 -25.80 -19.46 2.29
CA GLN A 212 -25.05 -19.94 1.13
C GLN A 212 -23.56 -19.57 1.25
N PRO A 213 -22.65 -20.42 0.72
CA PRO A 213 -21.22 -20.16 0.78
C PRO A 213 -20.83 -18.97 -0.11
N GLU A 214 -19.83 -18.20 0.36
CA GLU A 214 -19.35 -16.97 -0.28
C GLU A 214 -19.05 -17.14 -1.78
N ASN A 215 -18.40 -18.25 -2.15
CA ASN A 215 -17.98 -18.52 -3.52
C ASN A 215 -19.17 -18.60 -4.50
N GLU A 216 -20.28 -19.22 -4.10
CA GLU A 216 -21.48 -19.33 -4.94
C GLU A 216 -22.19 -17.99 -5.12
N LEU A 217 -22.24 -17.19 -4.04
CA LEU A 217 -22.83 -15.86 -4.06
C LEU A 217 -21.98 -14.88 -4.88
N ARG A 218 -20.65 -14.99 -4.79
CA ARG A 218 -19.70 -14.17 -5.53
C ARG A 218 -19.81 -14.41 -7.04
N GLU A 219 -19.91 -15.66 -7.48
CA GLU A 219 -20.13 -15.98 -8.90
C GLU A 219 -21.44 -15.40 -9.43
N ARG A 220 -22.51 -15.42 -8.62
CA ARG A 220 -23.81 -14.84 -9.01
C ARG A 220 -23.77 -13.32 -9.12
N VAL A 221 -23.12 -12.63 -8.19
CA VAL A 221 -23.01 -11.17 -8.22
C VAL A 221 -22.12 -10.72 -9.38
N LEU A 222 -21.01 -11.42 -9.64
CA LEU A 222 -20.14 -11.14 -10.78
C LEU A 222 -20.84 -11.36 -12.13
N TRP A 223 -21.81 -12.27 -12.23
CA TRP A 223 -22.62 -12.47 -13.44
C TRP A 223 -23.63 -11.35 -13.72
N MET A 224 -23.96 -10.53 -12.71
CA MET A 224 -24.91 -9.42 -12.84
C MET A 224 -24.25 -8.08 -13.18
N LEU A 225 -22.91 -8.03 -13.16
CA LEU A 225 -22.08 -6.88 -13.51
C LEU A 225 -21.53 -7.02 -14.93
#